data_AF-R8BPD0-F1
#
_entry.id   AF-R8BPD0-F1
#
_cell.length_a   1.000
_cell.length_b   1.000
_cell.length_c   1.000
_cell.angle_alpha   90.00
_cell.angle_beta   90.00
_cell.angle_gamma   90.00
#
_symmetry.space_group_name_H-M   'P 1'
#
loop_
_entity.id
_entity.type
_entity.pdbx_description
1 polymer ?
#
loop_
_entity_poly.entity_id
_entity_poly.type
_entity_poly.pdbx_seq_one_letter_code
_entity_poly.pdbx_strand_id
1 'polypeptide(L)'
;MRKLGSPREDAYWVNFLTNLSGERIGVLPYERMDVDVLDDTPEMIHNIPQPVFEEFVARNLFHDSNNEIRKGVSYISSKEVGFSSRISRPD
;
A
#
# COMPACT_ATOMS: atom_id res chain seq x y z
N MET A 1 5.33 10.79 1.73
CA MET A 1 4.07 10.07 1.45
C MET A 1 2.84 10.73 2.07
N ARG A 2 2.88 11.21 3.34
CA ARG A 2 1.70 11.79 4.04
C ARG A 2 0.94 12.90 3.27
N LYS A 3 1.65 13.78 2.55
CA LYS A 3 1.04 14.84 1.71
C LYS A 3 0.30 14.33 0.47
N LEU A 4 0.44 13.04 0.15
CA LEU A 4 -0.20 12.39 -1.00
C LEU A 4 -1.54 11.75 -0.64
N GLY A 5 -1.87 11.68 0.65
CA GLY A 5 -3.15 11.17 1.13
C GLY A 5 -4.22 12.25 1.19
N SER A 6 -5.47 11.84 1.33
CA SER A 6 -6.59 12.75 1.52
C SER A 6 -6.41 13.61 2.79
N PRO A 7 -6.80 14.90 2.77
CA PRO A 7 -6.77 15.74 3.96
C PRO A 7 -7.57 15.11 5.10
N ARG A 8 -7.04 15.22 6.33
CA ARG A 8 -7.67 14.59 7.50
C ARG A 8 -9.05 15.16 7.79
N GLU A 9 -9.22 16.47 7.64
CA GLU A 9 -10.50 17.15 7.82
C GLU A 9 -11.61 16.59 6.91
N ASP A 10 -11.24 16.12 5.72
CA ASP A 10 -12.17 15.56 4.73
C ASP A 10 -12.37 14.04 4.89
N ALA A 11 -11.39 13.34 5.46
CA ALA A 11 -11.38 11.88 5.53
C ALA A 11 -11.70 11.30 6.92
N TYR A 12 -11.86 12.14 7.94
CA TYR A 12 -12.05 11.71 9.34
C TYR A 12 -13.46 11.19 9.65
N TRP A 13 -14.46 11.50 8.83
CA TRP A 13 -15.86 11.21 9.16
C TRP A 13 -16.49 10.17 8.25
N VAL A 14 -17.17 9.20 8.86
CA VAL A 14 -18.12 8.32 8.18
C VAL A 14 -19.52 8.93 8.35
N ASN A 15 -20.07 9.44 7.25
CA ASN A 15 -21.40 10.04 7.25
C ASN A 15 -22.45 9.01 6.82
N PHE A 16 -23.54 8.92 7.59
CA PHE A 16 -24.72 8.14 7.23
C PHE A 16 -25.76 9.09 6.64
N LEU A 17 -26.03 8.97 5.34
CA LEU A 17 -26.90 9.86 4.60
C LEU A 17 -28.06 9.07 3.98
N THR A 18 -29.22 9.71 3.81
CA THR A 18 -30.32 9.12 3.03
C THR A 18 -29.96 8.97 1.55
N ASN A 19 -29.25 9.97 1.00
CA ASN A 19 -28.56 9.96 -0.28
C ASN A 19 -27.49 11.08 -0.27
N LEU A 20 -26.66 11.18 -1.31
CA LEU A 20 -25.54 12.14 -1.34
C LEU A 20 -25.96 13.61 -1.27
N SER A 21 -27.20 13.94 -1.65
CA SER A 21 -27.77 15.29 -1.57
C SER A 21 -28.85 15.41 -0.48
N GLY A 22 -29.04 14.36 0.32
CA GLY A 22 -30.14 14.22 1.26
C GLY A 22 -29.75 14.55 2.70
N GLU A 23 -30.65 14.24 3.63
CA GLU A 23 -30.42 14.46 5.05
C GLU A 23 -29.34 13.52 5.61
N ARG A 24 -28.52 14.05 6.53
CA ARG A 24 -27.55 13.29 7.33
C ARG A 24 -28.24 12.70 8.56
N ILE A 25 -28.30 11.37 8.60
CA ILE A 25 -28.88 10.56 9.67
C ILE A 25 -27.93 10.47 10.88
N GLY A 26 -26.63 10.44 10.63
CA GLY A 26 -25.63 10.31 11.69
C GLY A 26 -24.19 10.43 11.19
N VAL A 27 -23.25 10.43 12.14
CA VAL A 27 -21.81 10.50 11.85
C VAL A 27 -21.04 9.68 12.88
N LEU A 28 -20.00 8.97 12.42
CA LEU A 28 -19.03 8.29 13.28
C LEU A 28 -17.61 8.74 12.89
N PRO A 29 -16.68 8.82 13.85
CA PRO A 29 -15.27 8.99 13.54
C PRO A 29 -14.78 7.75 12.78
N TYR A 30 -14.01 7.96 11.71
CA TYR A 30 -13.38 6.90 10.95
C TYR A 30 -12.28 6.25 11.79
N GLU A 31 -12.26 4.91 11.80
CA GLU A 31 -11.42 4.13 12.71
C GLU A 31 -9.94 4.49 12.57
N ARG A 32 -9.26 4.57 13.72
CA ARG A 32 -7.80 4.73 13.84
C ARG A 32 -7.22 5.99 13.19
N MET A 33 -8.03 7.03 13.09
CA MET A 33 -7.59 8.39 12.77
C MET A 33 -7.60 9.32 13.98
N ASP A 34 -7.71 8.78 15.20
CA ASP A 34 -7.58 9.54 16.44
C ASP A 34 -6.13 9.53 16.96
N VAL A 35 -5.79 10.50 17.81
CA VAL A 35 -4.44 10.68 18.36
C VAL A 35 -4.02 9.51 19.26
N ASP A 36 -4.97 8.84 19.91
CA ASP A 36 -4.74 7.70 20.81
C ASP A 36 -4.05 6.53 20.10
N VAL A 37 -4.16 6.43 18.77
CA VAL A 37 -3.44 5.44 17.95
C VAL A 37 -1.93 5.58 18.07
N LEU A 38 -1.44 6.78 18.41
CA LEU A 38 -0.01 7.04 18.54
C LEU A 38 0.62 6.36 19.76
N ASP A 39 -0.19 5.89 20.70
CA ASP A 39 0.28 5.08 21.83
C ASP A 39 0.67 3.65 21.39
N ASP A 40 0.07 3.14 20.31
CA ASP A 40 0.30 1.79 19.79
C ASP A 40 1.18 1.74 18.53
N THR A 41 1.19 2.79 17.72
CA THR A 41 1.94 2.87 16.45
C THR A 41 2.45 4.29 16.21
N PRO A 42 3.67 4.48 15.66
CA PRO A 42 4.19 5.83 15.40
C PRO A 42 3.39 6.62 14.36
N GLU A 43 2.49 5.96 13.61
CA GLU A 43 1.75 6.57 12.51
C GLU A 43 0.26 6.20 12.53
N MET A 44 -0.58 7.20 12.30
CA MET A 44 -2.02 7.02 12.03
C MET A 44 -2.27 6.52 10.61
N ILE A 45 -3.46 5.98 10.36
CA ILE A 45 -3.89 5.54 9.03
C ILE A 45 -4.07 6.76 8.11
N HIS A 46 -3.64 6.62 6.85
CA HIS A 46 -3.85 7.62 5.81
C HIS A 46 -4.37 6.94 4.54
N ASN A 47 -5.44 7.48 3.96
CA ASN A 47 -5.94 7.04 2.66
C ASN A 47 -5.11 7.67 1.56
N ILE A 48 -4.41 6.85 0.77
CA ILE A 48 -3.66 7.29 -0.41
C ILE A 48 -4.27 6.61 -1.63
N PRO A 49 -4.67 7.36 -2.67
CA PRO A 49 -5.15 6.75 -3.90
C PRO A 49 -4.08 5.82 -4.48
N GLN A 50 -4.49 4.60 -4.85
CA GLN A 50 -3.61 3.60 -5.47
C GLN A 50 -2.74 4.16 -6.62
N PRO A 51 -3.25 4.93 -7.62
CA PRO A 51 -2.40 5.42 -8.70
C PRO A 51 -1.28 6.35 -8.20
N VAL A 52 -1.54 7.14 -7.16
CA VAL A 52 -0.55 8.04 -6.56
C VAL A 52 0.51 7.25 -5.80
N PHE A 53 0.09 6.22 -5.06
CA PHE A 53 0.99 5.33 -4.34
C PHE A 53 1.88 4.52 -5.30
N GLU A 54 1.30 3.93 -6.33
CA GLU A 54 2.04 3.16 -7.35
C GLU A 54 3.05 4.02 -8.09
N GLU A 55 2.69 5.25 -8.46
CA GLU A 55 3.63 6.18 -9.09
C GLU A 55 4.79 6.52 -8.14
N PHE A 56 4.50 6.78 -6.86
CA PHE A 56 5.53 7.03 -5.86
C PHE A 56 6.50 5.84 -5.75
N VAL A 57 6.00 4.62 -5.61
CA VAL A 57 6.84 3.43 -5.49
C VAL A 57 7.65 3.21 -6.78
N ALA A 58 7.01 3.28 -7.94
CA ALA A 58 7.69 3.08 -9.22
C ALA A 58 8.84 4.06 -9.43
N ARG A 59 8.65 5.35 -9.09
CA ARG A 59 9.71 6.36 -9.17
C ARG A 59 10.89 6.07 -8.25
N ASN A 60 10.64 5.63 -7.02
CA ASN A 60 11.71 5.32 -6.08
C ASN A 60 12.49 4.08 -6.50
N LEU A 61 11.82 3.05 -7.05
CA LEU A 61 12.47 1.83 -7.52
C LEU A 61 13.20 2.04 -8.86
N PHE A 62 12.73 2.94 -9.73
CA PHE A 62 13.32 3.20 -11.04
C PHE A 62 14.77 3.70 -10.97
N HIS A 63 15.14 4.40 -9.90
CA HIS A 63 16.48 4.95 -9.73
C HIS A 63 17.47 3.98 -9.05
N ASP A 64 17.00 2.81 -8.60
CA ASP A 64 17.83 1.83 -7.91
C ASP A 64 18.31 0.77 -8.90
N SER A 65 19.63 0.68 -9.08
CA SER A 65 20.29 -0.26 -10.00
C SER A 65 20.09 -1.73 -9.66
N ASN A 66 19.60 -2.05 -8.45
CA ASN A 66 19.30 -3.42 -8.05
C ASN A 66 17.92 -3.90 -8.54
N ASN A 67 17.10 -3.00 -9.12
CA ASN A 67 15.73 -3.31 -9.51
C ASN A 67 15.56 -3.28 -11.03
N GLU A 68 14.79 -4.23 -11.56
CA GLU A 68 14.28 -4.20 -12.93
C GLU A 68 12.74 -4.18 -12.90
N ILE A 69 12.14 -3.17 -13.53
CA ILE A 69 10.67 -3.03 -13.61
C ILE A 69 10.22 -3.37 -15.02
N ARG A 70 9.38 -4.41 -15.16
CA ARG A 70 8.78 -4.82 -16.44
C ARG A 70 7.27 -4.67 -16.40
N LYS A 71 6.69 -3.94 -17.36
CA LYS A 71 5.24 -3.78 -17.55
C LYS A 71 4.78 -4.53 -18.81
N GLY A 72 3.51 -4.93 -18.87
CA GLY A 72 2.96 -5.67 -20.01
C GLY A 72 3.48 -7.11 -20.14
N VAL A 73 4.04 -7.66 -19.05
CA VAL A 73 4.50 -9.04 -18.97
C VAL A 73 3.64 -9.80 -17.97
N SER A 74 3.31 -11.05 -18.30
CA SER A 74 2.61 -11.96 -17.40
C SER A 74 3.53 -13.11 -17.02
N TYR A 75 3.59 -13.44 -15.74
CA TYR A 75 4.24 -14.64 -15.28
C TYR A 75 3.41 -15.88 -15.67
N ILE A 76 4.05 -16.91 -16.24
CA ILE A 76 3.37 -18.13 -16.71
C ILE A 76 3.72 -19.32 -15.83
N SER A 77 5.01 -19.63 -15.70
CA SER A 77 5.48 -20.72 -14.83
C SER A 77 6.97 -20.57 -14.53
N SER A 78 7.42 -21.26 -13.49
CA SER A 78 8.83 -21.46 -13.18
C SER A 78 9.02 -22.83 -12.53
N LYS A 79 10.24 -23.33 -12.56
CA LYS A 79 10.63 -24.57 -11.87
C LYS A 79 11.86 -24.29 -11.04
N GLU A 80 11.74 -24.46 -9.73
CA GLU A 80 12.89 -24.44 -8.84
C GLU A 80 13.72 -25.71 -9.04
N VAL A 81 15.04 -25.54 -9.15
CA VAL A 81 15.99 -26.66 -9.22
C VAL A 81 16.94 -26.50 -8.05
N GLY A 82 16.85 -27.40 -7.07
CA GLY A 82 17.78 -27.42 -5.95
C GLY A 82 19.21 -27.67 -6.39
N PHE A 83 20.17 -27.05 -5.71
CA PHE A 83 21.60 -27.34 -5.91
C PHE A 83 21.90 -28.77 -5.45
N SER A 84 22.08 -29.71 -6.37
CA SER A 84 22.66 -31.03 -6.07
C SER A 84 24.18 -30.91 -6.17
N SER A 85 24.87 -30.82 -5.03
CA SER A 85 26.32 -30.99 -4.95
C SER A 85 26.69 -32.46 -5.20
N ARG A 86 26.69 -32.88 -6.46
CA ARG A 86 27.43 -34.08 -6.90
C ARG A 86 28.74 -33.64 -7.55
N ILE A 87 29.65 -33.14 -6.72
CA ILE A 87 31.07 -33.26 -7.04
C ILE A 87 31.44 -34.70 -6.65
N SER A 88 31.48 -35.58 -7.64
CA SER A 88 32.09 -36.90 -7.51
C SER A 88 33.53 -36.72 -7.06
N ARG A 89 33.87 -37.21 -5.86
CA ARG A 89 35.26 -37.42 -5.48
C ARG A 89 35.78 -38.60 -6.31
N PRO A 90 36.92 -38.48 -7.01
CA PRO A 90 37.61 -39.62 -7.59
C PRO A 90 38.21 -40.48 -6.47
N ASP A 91 38.26 -41.79 -6.75
CA ASP A 91 38.74 -42.87 -5.88
C ASP A 91 40.20 -42.71 -5.43
#